data_AF-A0A7Y7AAP4-F1
#
_entry.id   AF-A0A7Y7AAP4-F1
#
_cell.length_a   1.000
_cell.length_b   1.000
_cell.length_c   1.000
_cell.angle_alpha   90.00
_cell.angle_beta   90.00
_cell.angle_gamma   90.00
#
_symmetry.space_group_name_H-M   'P 1'
#
loop_
_entity.id
_entity.type
_entity.pdbx_description
1 polymer ?
#
loop_
_entity_poly.entity_id
_entity_poly.type
_entity_poly.pdbx_seq_one_letter_code
_entity_poly.pdbx_strand_id
1 'polypeptide(L)'
;MRIFVTMSIVKFRRSILIFFAALFVMHAGGKLFIYAEFYLNQEYIAENLCENKEKPELQCNGKCQLMKSLQEDEGDQPEEQKNTTKKVEYQLFADKVFEAETFEVELIVEESATVHCHYLEMFTNPLTESIFHPPIA
;
A
#
# COMPACT_ATOMS: atom_id res chain seq x y z
N MET A 1 25.59 19.07 -24.52
CA MET A 1 26.28 18.59 -23.29
C MET A 1 25.38 18.58 -22.06
N ARG A 2 24.70 19.69 -21.72
CA ARG A 2 23.82 19.78 -20.53
C ARG A 2 22.69 18.73 -20.46
N ILE A 3 22.03 18.41 -21.59
CA ILE A 3 20.93 17.43 -21.65
C ILE A 3 21.39 15.99 -21.39
N PHE A 4 22.58 15.62 -21.87
CA PHE A 4 23.15 14.29 -21.60
C PHE A 4 23.52 14.12 -20.13
N VAL A 5 24.00 15.19 -19.50
CA VAL A 5 24.33 15.20 -18.07
C VAL A 5 23.04 15.07 -17.23
N THR A 6 21.98 15.81 -17.56
CA THR A 6 20.70 15.69 -16.84
C THR A 6 20.05 14.32 -17.02
N MET A 7 20.08 13.75 -18.22
CA MET A 7 19.57 12.39 -18.50
C MET A 7 20.33 11.32 -17.70
N SER A 8 21.66 11.41 -17.63
CA SER A 8 22.50 10.48 -16.87
C SER A 8 22.26 10.61 -15.36
N ILE A 9 22.08 11.84 -14.85
CA ILE A 9 21.76 12.09 -13.43
C ILE A 9 20.38 11.53 -13.07
N VAL A 10 19.37 11.69 -13.94
CA VAL A 10 18.01 11.17 -13.70
C VAL A 10 17.99 9.65 -13.72
N LYS A 11 18.69 9.01 -14.68
CA LYS A 11 18.81 7.54 -14.74
C LYS A 11 19.54 6.97 -13.53
N PHE A 12 20.63 7.62 -13.12
CA PHE A 12 21.38 7.24 -11.91
C PHE A 12 20.51 7.35 -10.66
N ARG A 13 19.77 8.45 -10.50
CA ARG A 13 18.83 8.64 -9.39
C ARG A 13 17.72 7.59 -9.39
N ARG A 14 17.14 7.25 -10.54
CA ARG A 14 16.13 6.17 -10.66
C ARG A 14 16.71 4.81 -10.29
N SER A 15 17.92 4.50 -10.74
CA SER A 15 18.59 3.24 -10.41
C SER A 15 18.83 3.10 -8.91
N ILE A 16 19.27 4.18 -8.26
CA ILE A 16 19.47 4.22 -6.79
C ILE A 16 18.14 3.97 -6.07
N LEU A 17 17.06 4.63 -6.49
CA LEU A 17 15.74 4.45 -5.88
C LEU A 17 15.23 3.00 -6.04
N ILE A 18 15.38 2.40 -7.21
CA ILE A 18 14.99 1.00 -7.46
C ILE A 18 15.79 0.05 -6.56
N PHE A 19 17.10 0.28 -6.43
CA PHE A 19 17.97 -0.53 -5.59
C PHE A 19 17.55 -0.47 -4.12
N PHE A 20 17.36 0.72 -3.55
CA PHE A 20 16.91 0.86 -2.16
C PHE A 20 15.49 0.31 -1.94
N ALA A 21 14.58 0.48 -2.91
CA ALA A 21 13.26 -0.12 -2.85
C ALA A 21 13.32 -1.66 -2.82
N ALA A 22 14.20 -2.27 -3.63
CA ALA A 22 14.40 -3.71 -3.63
C ALA A 22 14.99 -4.22 -2.30
N LEU A 23 15.96 -3.50 -1.72
CA LEU A 23 16.50 -3.80 -0.40
C LEU A 23 15.42 -3.72 0.69
N PHE A 24 14.55 -2.71 0.64
CA PHE A 24 13.46 -2.57 1.60
C PHE A 24 12.46 -3.74 1.51
N VAL A 25 12.06 -4.13 0.30
CA VAL A 25 11.17 -5.29 0.08
C VAL A 25 11.83 -6.57 0.60
N MET A 26 13.12 -6.77 0.33
CA MET A 26 13.88 -7.92 0.82
C MET A 26 13.95 -7.93 2.35
N HIS A 27 14.19 -6.77 2.98
CA HIS A 27 14.27 -6.66 4.44
C HIS A 27 12.91 -6.90 5.11
N ALA A 28 11.82 -6.44 4.50
CA ALA A 28 10.46 -6.61 5.02
C ALA A 28 9.84 -8.00 4.71
N GLY A 29 10.53 -8.85 3.96
CA GLY A 29 9.97 -10.06 3.34
C GLY A 29 10.08 -11.37 4.12
N GLY A 30 10.35 -11.37 5.44
CA GLY A 30 10.57 -12.61 6.21
C GLY A 30 9.46 -13.66 6.01
N LYS A 31 8.20 -13.28 6.26
CA LYS A 31 7.04 -14.16 6.02
C LYS A 31 6.86 -14.56 4.56
N LEU A 32 7.18 -13.68 3.61
CA LEU A 32 7.12 -14.00 2.17
C LEU A 32 8.08 -15.13 1.80
N PHE A 33 9.25 -15.17 2.44
CA PHE A 33 10.22 -16.25 2.25
C PHE A 33 9.67 -17.60 2.74
N ILE A 34 9.02 -17.64 3.91
CA ILE A 34 8.40 -18.85 4.47
C ILE A 34 7.34 -19.41 3.51
N TYR A 35 6.46 -18.54 2.99
CA TYR A 35 5.45 -18.97 2.01
C TYR A 35 6.11 -19.43 0.70
N ALA A 36 7.11 -18.73 0.20
CA ALA A 36 7.79 -19.09 -1.04
C ALA A 36 8.45 -20.48 -0.93
N GLU A 37 9.18 -20.75 0.15
CA GLU A 37 9.82 -22.05 0.38
C GLU A 37 8.77 -23.18 0.49
N PHE A 38 7.66 -22.92 1.16
CA PHE A 38 6.56 -23.88 1.26
C PHE A 38 5.98 -24.23 -0.11
N TYR A 39 5.65 -23.24 -0.94
CA TYR A 39 5.03 -23.49 -2.25
C TYR A 39 5.99 -24.10 -3.26
N LEU A 40 7.28 -23.75 -3.20
CA LEU A 40 8.30 -24.35 -4.07
C LEU A 40 8.50 -25.84 -3.79
N ASN A 41 8.31 -26.27 -2.54
CA ASN A 41 8.58 -27.64 -2.09
C ASN A 41 7.33 -28.37 -1.56
N GLN A 42 6.13 -27.91 -1.91
CA GLN A 42 4.89 -28.34 -1.24
C GLN A 42 4.66 -29.86 -1.35
N GLU A 43 4.94 -30.46 -2.51
CA GLU A 43 4.80 -31.90 -2.73
C GLU A 43 5.72 -32.69 -1.79
N TYR A 44 7.00 -32.32 -1.72
CA TYR A 44 7.96 -32.94 -0.82
C TYR A 44 7.54 -32.80 0.65
N ILE A 45 7.07 -31.61 1.04
CA ILE A 45 6.59 -31.34 2.40
C ILE A 45 5.35 -32.21 2.71
N ALA A 46 4.41 -32.34 1.77
CA ALA A 46 3.21 -33.13 1.94
C ALA A 46 3.52 -34.64 2.10
N GLU A 47 4.47 -35.17 1.35
CA GLU A 47 4.81 -36.59 1.36
C GLU A 47 5.71 -36.99 2.55
N ASN A 48 6.71 -36.15 2.85
CA ASN A 48 7.80 -36.53 3.76
C ASN A 48 7.65 -35.92 5.16
N LEU A 49 7.12 -34.69 5.26
CA LEU A 49 7.12 -33.91 6.51
C LEU A 49 5.72 -33.73 7.12
N CYS A 50 4.65 -33.98 6.38
CA CYS A 50 3.29 -33.81 6.86
C CYS A 50 2.90 -34.91 7.87
N GLU A 51 2.52 -34.51 9.08
CA GLU A 51 2.05 -35.43 10.13
C GLU A 51 0.64 -35.99 9.85
N ASN A 52 -0.16 -35.31 9.03
CA ASN A 52 -1.53 -35.70 8.68
C ASN A 52 -1.63 -36.42 7.33
N LYS A 53 -0.52 -36.93 6.79
CA LYS A 53 -0.50 -37.63 5.49
C LYS A 53 -1.36 -38.91 5.45
N GLU A 54 -1.58 -39.55 6.60
CA GLU A 54 -2.43 -40.73 6.73
C GLU A 54 -3.93 -40.40 6.81
N LYS A 55 -4.29 -39.11 6.89
CA LYS A 55 -5.67 -38.61 6.99
C LYS A 55 -6.02 -37.77 5.75
N PRO A 56 -6.20 -38.39 4.58
CA PRO A 56 -6.47 -37.67 3.34
C PRO A 56 -7.76 -36.84 3.39
N GLU A 57 -8.71 -37.20 4.24
CA GLU A 57 -9.95 -36.46 4.49
C GLU A 57 -9.71 -35.04 5.03
N LEU A 58 -8.56 -34.78 5.66
CA LEU A 58 -8.20 -33.46 6.20
C LEU A 58 -7.62 -32.51 5.14
N GLN A 59 -7.25 -33.01 3.96
CA GLN A 59 -6.63 -32.21 2.89
C GLN A 59 -5.52 -31.27 3.38
N CYS A 60 -4.67 -31.79 4.28
CA CYS A 60 -3.64 -31.01 4.95
C CYS A 60 -2.55 -30.55 3.96
N ASN A 61 -2.06 -31.43 3.08
CA ASN A 61 -1.10 -31.10 2.01
C ASN A 61 0.10 -30.27 2.50
N GLY A 62 0.67 -30.64 3.66
CA GLY A 62 1.82 -29.96 4.26
C GLY A 62 1.51 -28.69 5.07
N LYS A 63 0.26 -28.20 5.09
CA LYS A 63 -0.12 -26.95 5.80
C LYS A 63 0.23 -26.94 7.29
N CYS A 64 0.30 -28.11 7.94
CA CYS A 64 0.74 -28.23 9.33
C CYS A 64 2.19 -27.74 9.52
N GLN A 65 3.07 -27.98 8.56
CA GLN A 65 4.45 -27.52 8.62
C GLN A 65 4.56 -26.01 8.36
N LEU A 66 3.78 -25.49 7.40
CA LEU A 66 3.69 -24.05 7.16
C LEU A 66 3.26 -23.30 8.43
N MET A 67 2.27 -23.83 9.14
CA MET A 67 1.79 -23.24 10.39
C MET A 67 2.86 -23.24 11.48
N LYS A 68 3.65 -24.32 11.62
CA LYS A 68 4.77 -24.39 12.56
C LYS A 68 5.83 -23.34 12.25
N SER A 69 6.27 -23.22 11.00
CA SER A 69 7.26 -22.23 10.59
C SER A 69 6.80 -20.79 10.82
N LEU A 70 5.51 -20.51 10.58
CA LEU A 70 4.93 -19.18 10.85
C LEU A 70 4.85 -18.87 12.35
N GLN A 71 4.57 -19.87 13.19
CA GLN A 71 4.55 -19.69 14.65
C GLN A 71 5.96 -19.48 15.22
N GLU A 72 6.95 -20.19 14.69
CA GLU A 72 8.36 -20.00 15.06
C GLU A 72 8.87 -18.59 14.72
N ASP A 73 8.45 -18.03 13.57
CA ASP A 73 8.76 -16.65 13.16
C ASP A 73 8.08 -15.58 14.05
N GLU A 74 6.91 -15.89 14.61
CA GLU A 74 6.18 -14.99 15.52
C GLU A 74 6.76 -14.98 16.95
N GLY A 75 7.53 -16.00 17.33
CA GLY A 75 8.09 -16.19 18.67
C GLY A 75 7.02 -16.46 19.75
N ASP A 76 7.46 -16.58 21.01
CA ASP A 76 6.58 -16.76 22.19
C ASP A 76 5.82 -15.48 22.55
N GLN A 77 5.16 -14.83 21.59
CA GLN A 77 4.23 -13.74 21.89
C GLN A 77 2.99 -14.33 22.56
N PRO A 78 2.60 -13.84 23.76
CA PRO A 78 1.39 -14.30 24.43
C PRO A 78 0.19 -14.16 23.51
N GLU A 79 -0.73 -15.13 23.51
CA GLU A 79 -1.90 -15.13 22.62
C GLU A 79 -2.75 -13.85 22.70
N GLU A 80 -2.66 -13.10 23.81
CA GLU A 80 -3.30 -11.79 23.99
C GLU A 80 -2.79 -10.71 23.00
N GLN A 81 -1.58 -10.83 22.44
CA GLN A 81 -1.07 -9.89 21.43
C GLN A 81 -1.49 -10.22 19.99
N LYS A 82 -2.05 -11.40 19.72
CA LYS A 82 -2.45 -11.80 18.35
C LYS A 82 -3.67 -11.02 17.83
N ASN A 83 -4.49 -10.44 18.73
CA ASN A 83 -5.67 -9.64 18.37
C ASN A 83 -5.43 -8.13 18.37
N THR A 84 -4.23 -7.68 18.71
CA THR A 84 -3.89 -6.26 18.56
C THR A 84 -3.42 -6.07 17.13
N THR A 85 -4.37 -5.84 16.22
CA THR A 85 -4.10 -5.15 14.96
C THR A 85 -3.18 -3.98 15.32
N LYS A 86 -1.87 -4.13 15.06
CA LYS A 86 -0.92 -3.03 15.20
C LYS A 86 -1.44 -1.97 14.27
N LYS A 87 -2.16 -1.00 14.83
CA LYS A 87 -2.69 0.14 14.11
C LYS A 87 -1.45 0.91 13.70
N VAL A 88 -0.95 0.63 12.51
CA VAL A 88 0.15 1.37 11.91
C VAL A 88 -0.42 2.74 11.57
N GLU A 89 -0.28 3.69 12.51
CA GLU A 89 -0.63 5.07 12.26
C GLU A 89 0.46 5.67 11.35
N TYR A 90 0.19 5.70 10.05
CA TYR A 90 1.02 6.39 9.09
C TYR A 90 0.84 7.91 9.28
N GLN A 91 1.85 8.58 9.84
CA GLN A 91 1.94 10.03 9.74
C GLN A 91 2.34 10.38 8.30
N LEU A 92 1.35 10.69 7.47
CA LEU A 92 1.56 11.25 6.14
C LEU A 92 2.16 12.66 6.30
N PHE A 93 3.48 12.76 6.24
CA PHE A 93 4.14 14.04 6.00
C PHE A 93 3.90 14.39 4.54
N ALA A 94 2.89 15.22 4.29
CA ALA A 94 2.73 15.91 3.02
C ALA A 94 3.83 16.99 2.93
N ASP A 95 5.05 16.58 2.59
CA ASP A 95 6.05 17.52 2.12
C ASP A 95 5.47 18.20 0.88
N LYS A 96 5.38 19.53 0.94
CA LYS A 96 4.99 20.38 -0.19
C LYS A 96 6.05 20.26 -1.29
N VAL A 97 6.01 19.18 -2.06
CA VAL A 97 6.83 19.01 -3.26
C VAL A 97 5.92 18.59 -4.40
N PHE A 98 5.15 19.58 -4.87
CA PHE A 98 4.75 19.62 -6.27
C PHE A 98 4.40 21.08 -6.60
N GLU A 99 5.40 21.88 -6.99
CA GLU A 99 5.13 23.02 -7.85
C GLU A 99 4.68 22.43 -9.19
N ALA A 100 3.37 22.20 -9.31
CA ALA A 100 2.78 21.96 -10.62
C ALA A 100 3.00 23.24 -11.43
N GLU A 101 3.79 23.16 -12.50
CA GLU A 101 3.72 24.15 -13.56
C GLU A 101 2.25 24.24 -14.00
N THR A 102 1.62 25.39 -13.75
CA THR A 102 0.24 25.63 -14.11
C THR A 102 0.15 25.65 -15.63
N PHE A 103 -0.44 24.60 -16.19
CA PHE A 103 -0.80 24.57 -17.61
C PHE A 103 -2.03 25.45 -17.81
N GLU A 104 -1.88 26.57 -18.50
CA GLU A 104 -3.01 27.41 -18.91
C GLU A 104 -3.81 26.65 -19.97
N VAL A 105 -4.96 26.09 -19.56
CA VAL A 105 -5.95 25.55 -20.48
C VAL A 105 -6.75 26.71 -21.03
N GLU A 106 -6.51 27.09 -22.29
CA GLU A 106 -7.37 28.01 -23.01
C GLU A 106 -8.66 27.27 -23.40
N LEU A 107 -9.72 27.51 -22.63
CA LEU A 107 -11.02 26.89 -22.81
C LEU A 107 -11.73 27.62 -23.96
N ILE A 108 -11.70 27.05 -25.16
CA ILE A 108 -12.50 27.51 -26.28
C ILE A 108 -13.95 27.11 -25.98
N VAL A 109 -14.72 28.04 -25.44
CA VAL A 109 -16.17 27.89 -25.28
C VAL A 109 -16.79 28.19 -26.64
N GLU A 110 -17.23 27.16 -27.35
CA GLU A 110 -18.13 27.35 -28.48
C GLU A 110 -19.44 27.93 -27.97
N GLU A 111 -19.79 29.11 -28.50
CA GLU A 111 -21.03 29.79 -28.24
C GLU A 111 -22.20 28.95 -28.73
N SER A 112 -22.88 28.23 -27.84
CA SER A 112 -24.25 27.81 -28.12
C SER A 112 -25.10 27.62 -26.87
N ALA A 113 -26.32 28.14 -27.02
CA ALA A 113 -27.51 27.99 -26.20
C ALA A 113 -27.45 28.58 -24.78
N THR A 114 -28.18 29.69 -24.61
CA THR A 114 -28.65 30.18 -23.32
C THR A 114 -29.38 29.07 -22.55
N VAL A 115 -28.69 28.42 -21.63
CA VAL A 115 -29.32 27.59 -20.61
C VAL A 115 -29.75 28.54 -19.50
N HIS A 116 -31.04 28.88 -19.48
CA HIS A 116 -31.64 29.55 -18.34
C HIS A 116 -31.69 28.55 -17.17
N CYS A 117 -30.61 28.48 -16.40
CA CYS A 117 -30.50 27.62 -15.23
C CYS A 117 -30.94 28.42 -14.00
N HIS A 118 -32.21 28.28 -13.60
CA HIS A 118 -32.75 28.93 -12.40
C HIS A 118 -32.10 28.44 -11.09
N TYR A 119 -31.26 27.39 -11.16
CA TYR A 119 -30.67 26.72 -9.99
C TYR A 119 -29.29 27.25 -9.58
N LEU A 120 -28.66 28.13 -10.36
CA LEU A 120 -27.31 28.68 -10.09
C LEU A 120 -27.31 30.02 -9.33
N GLU A 121 -28.46 30.51 -8.87
CA GLU A 121 -28.51 31.72 -8.03
C GLU A 121 -28.14 31.45 -6.56
N MET A 122 -27.89 30.20 -6.16
CA MET A 122 -27.76 29.84 -4.74
C MET A 122 -26.33 29.67 -4.22
N PHE A 123 -25.30 29.79 -5.05
CA PHE A 123 -23.90 29.52 -4.67
C PHE A 123 -22.95 30.73 -4.79
N THR A 124 -23.47 31.95 -4.70
CA THR A 124 -22.65 33.12 -4.41
C THR A 124 -22.82 33.52 -2.95
N ASN A 125 -22.35 32.67 -2.02
CA ASN A 125 -22.07 33.11 -0.65
C ASN A 125 -20.56 32.98 -0.44
N PRO A 126 -19.84 34.08 -0.15
CA PRO A 126 -18.45 33.98 0.26
C PRO A 126 -18.40 33.16 1.54
N LEU A 127 -17.45 32.24 1.64
CA LEU A 127 -17.16 31.39 2.78
C LEU A 127 -17.21 32.18 4.10
N THR A 128 -18.39 32.31 4.71
CA THR A 128 -18.50 32.85 6.07
C THR A 128 -18.16 31.71 6.99
N GLU A 129 -17.01 31.88 7.64
CA GLU A 129 -16.50 31.05 8.71
C GLU A 129 -17.61 30.67 9.70
N SER A 130 -18.12 29.45 9.54
CA SER A 130 -18.76 28.76 10.64
C SER A 130 -17.91 27.55 10.93
N ILE A 131 -16.92 27.76 11.79
CA ILE A 131 -16.22 26.66 12.46
C ILE A 131 -17.29 25.94 13.28
N PHE A 132 -17.50 24.67 12.96
CA PHE A 132 -18.46 23.84 13.65
C PHE A 132 -17.95 23.56 15.07
N HIS A 133 -18.71 23.98 16.10
CA HIS A 133 -18.42 23.64 17.49
C HIS A 133 -19.49 22.68 18.03
N PRO A 134 -19.12 21.66 18.81
CA PRO A 134 -20.10 20.76 19.42
C PRO A 134 -20.94 21.47 20.49
N PRO A 135 -22.15 20.96 20.80
CA PRO A 135 -23.04 21.61 21.76
C PRO A 135 -22.45 21.58 23.16
N ILE A 136 -22.54 22.73 23.85
CA ILE A 136 -22.13 22.88 25.24
C ILE A 136 -23.35 22.52 26.11
N ALA A 137 -23.15 21.65 27.09
CA ALA A 137 -24.15 21.20 28.05
C ALA A 137 -24.51 22.30 29.06
#